data_AF-A0A9W5UN36-F1
#
_entry.id   AF-A0A9W5UN36-F1
#
_cell.length_a   1.000
_cell.length_b   1.000
_cell.length_c   1.000
_cell.angle_alpha   90.00
_cell.angle_beta   90.00
_cell.angle_gamma   90.00
#
_symmetry.space_group_name_H-M   'P 1'
#
loop_
_entity.id
_entity.type
_entity.pdbx_description
1 polymer ?
#
loop_
_entity_poly.entity_id
_entity_poly.type
_entity_poly.pdbx_seq_one_letter_code
_entity_poly.pdbx_strand_id
1 'polypeptide(L)'
;MLVAVPLAYVPHVARLLADLDARHRVGPVPRRRADPTPHPAESDWTVEDLRRLSQGRSATHRTVAAVLDALAAEPERLFTVADLAEATGRPRKKIIGAMAGLTRLLKAHYDYAGRGFPFDRMPGRPEAPRELCYTMDRVRAARWREAQHRGPETAGKVGAQPDL
;
A
#
# COMPACT_ATOMS: atom_id res chain seq x y z
N MET A 1 6.57 12.16 28.86
CA MET A 1 5.26 11.82 29.45
C MET A 1 5.40 10.44 30.10
N LEU A 2 5.43 10.38 31.43
CA LEU A 2 5.43 9.11 32.18
C LEU A 2 3.98 8.77 32.51
N VAL A 3 3.53 7.58 32.12
CA VAL A 3 2.19 7.08 32.43
C VAL A 3 2.32 6.14 33.62
N ALA A 4 1.74 6.51 34.76
CA ALA A 4 1.67 5.64 35.92
C ALA A 4 0.62 4.55 35.68
N VAL A 5 1.06 3.29 35.70
CA VAL A 5 0.19 2.12 35.55
C VAL A 5 -0.09 1.55 36.94
N PRO A 6 -1.36 1.33 37.34
CA PRO A 6 -1.66 0.73 38.62
C PRO A 6 -1.06 -0.68 38.75
N LEU A 7 -0.55 -1.02 39.94
CA LEU A 7 0.26 -2.22 40.18
C LEU A 7 -0.43 -3.53 39.73
N ALA A 8 -1.76 -3.60 39.83
CA ALA A 8 -2.56 -4.74 39.41
C ALA A 8 -2.52 -5.03 37.90
N TYR A 9 -2.19 -4.03 37.07
CA TYR A 9 -2.11 -4.17 35.62
C TYR A 9 -0.71 -4.51 35.11
N VAL A 10 0.32 -4.44 35.97
CA VAL A 10 1.71 -4.75 35.61
C VAL A 10 1.87 -6.16 35.01
N PRO A 11 1.22 -7.22 35.54
CA PRO A 11 1.30 -8.56 34.93
C PRO A 11 0.69 -8.62 33.52
N HIS A 12 -0.40 -7.88 33.29
CA HIS A 12 -1.07 -7.83 31.99
C HIS A 12 -0.21 -7.09 30.95
N VAL A 13 0.44 -6.00 31.35
CA VAL A 13 1.38 -5.26 30.51
C VAL A 13 2.62 -6.12 30.21
N ALA A 14 3.17 -6.80 31.21
CA ALA A 14 4.32 -7.69 31.03
C ALA A 14 3.99 -8.84 30.04
N ARG A 15 2.79 -9.43 30.15
CA ARG A 15 2.32 -10.46 29.22
C ARG A 15 2.15 -9.93 27.80
N LEU A 16 1.58 -8.74 27.64
CA LEU A 16 1.42 -8.10 26.34
C LEU A 16 2.78 -7.81 25.68
N LEU A 17 3.75 -7.32 26.45
CA LEU A 17 5.11 -7.07 25.96
C LEU A 17 5.82 -8.37 25.57
N ALA A 18 5.65 -9.43 26.35
CA ALA A 18 6.20 -10.75 26.03
C ALA A 18 5.60 -11.33 24.74
N ASP A 19 4.28 -11.21 24.54
CA ASP A 19 3.61 -11.62 23.31
C ASP A 19 4.09 -10.82 22.10
N LEU A 20 4.32 -9.52 22.26
CA LEU A 20 4.85 -8.66 21.21
C LEU A 20 6.30 -9.03 20.85
N ASP A 21 7.15 -9.27 21.85
CA ASP A 21 8.54 -9.67 21.63
C ASP A 21 8.64 -11.06 20.97
N ALA A 22 7.78 -12.01 21.38
CA ALA A 22 7.70 -13.33 20.78
C ALA A 22 7.31 -13.28 19.29
N ARG A 23 6.38 -12.41 18.91
CA ARG A 23 6.00 -12.18 17.51
C ARG A 23 7.13 -11.52 16.70
N HIS A 24 7.97 -10.73 17.35
CA HIS A 24 9.09 -10.04 16.71
C HIS A 24 10.33 -10.95 16.51
N ARG A 25 10.41 -12.08 17.25
CA ARG A 25 11.50 -13.06 17.16
C ARG A 25 11.33 -14.12 16.06
N VAL A 26 10.33 -14.04 15.19
CA VAL A 26 10.23 -14.92 14.02
C VAL A 26 11.42 -14.64 13.10
N GLY A 27 12.41 -15.53 13.15
CA GLY A 27 13.68 -15.41 12.46
C GLY A 27 13.54 -15.31 10.92
N PRO A 28 14.63 -14.92 10.23
CA PRO A 28 14.61 -14.76 8.78
C PRO A 28 14.35 -16.10 8.10
N VAL A 29 13.15 -16.25 7.53
CA VAL A 29 12.84 -17.36 6.60
C VAL A 29 13.78 -17.22 5.39
N PRO A 30 14.50 -18.29 4.99
CA PRO A 30 15.33 -18.27 3.80
C PRO A 30 14.49 -17.86 2.59
N ARG A 31 14.92 -16.82 1.87
CA ARG A 31 14.27 -16.39 0.62
C ARG A 31 14.47 -17.47 -0.45
N ARG A 32 13.49 -18.35 -0.59
CA ARG A 32 13.37 -19.20 -1.79
C ARG A 32 13.14 -18.27 -2.98
N ARG A 33 14.02 -18.33 -3.98
CA ARG A 33 13.80 -17.67 -5.28
C ARG A 33 12.46 -18.16 -5.80
N ALA A 34 11.51 -17.24 -5.98
CA ALA A 34 10.28 -17.52 -6.68
C ALA A 34 10.62 -17.61 -8.17
N ASP A 35 10.44 -18.80 -8.74
CA ASP A 35 10.31 -18.97 -10.18
C ASP A 35 9.09 -18.16 -10.66
N PRO A 36 9.15 -17.52 -11.84
CA PRO A 36 8.02 -16.81 -12.41
C PRO A 36 7.03 -17.82 -13.00
N THR A 37 6.18 -18.40 -12.17
CA THR A 37 4.98 -19.12 -12.66
C THR A 37 3.79 -18.15 -12.61
N PRO A 38 3.10 -17.89 -13.73
CA PRO A 38 1.92 -17.04 -13.73
C PRO A 38 0.75 -17.85 -13.16
N HIS A 39 0.45 -17.65 -11.88
CA HIS A 39 -0.79 -18.16 -11.30
C HIS A 39 -1.79 -17.01 -11.19
N PRO A 40 -2.95 -17.07 -11.86
CA PRO A 40 -4.02 -16.12 -11.64
C PRO A 40 -4.74 -16.55 -10.36
N ALA A 41 -4.22 -16.12 -9.22
CA ALA A 41 -4.89 -16.33 -7.94
C ALA A 41 -5.73 -15.11 -7.60
N GLU A 42 -6.94 -15.35 -7.11
CA GLU A 42 -7.98 -14.43 -6.63
C GLU A 42 -7.53 -13.49 -5.48
N SER A 43 -6.23 -13.27 -5.31
CA SER A 43 -5.52 -12.46 -4.31
C SER A 43 -5.47 -10.97 -4.66
N ASP A 44 -6.54 -10.48 -5.27
CA ASP A 44 -6.50 -9.24 -6.02
C ASP A 44 -6.87 -8.03 -5.15
N TRP A 45 -6.12 -6.94 -5.28
CA TRP A 45 -6.43 -5.69 -4.58
C TRP A 45 -7.81 -5.18 -5.00
N THR A 46 -8.77 -5.21 -4.08
CA THR A 46 -10.12 -4.70 -4.34
C THR A 46 -10.12 -3.18 -4.37
N VAL A 47 -11.14 -2.60 -5.01
CA VAL A 47 -11.35 -1.15 -5.04
C VAL A 47 -11.47 -0.59 -3.62
N GLU A 48 -12.11 -1.31 -2.70
CA GLU A 48 -12.28 -0.87 -1.31
C GLU A 48 -10.95 -0.88 -0.54
N ASP A 49 -10.10 -1.89 -0.76
CA ASP A 49 -8.77 -1.91 -0.14
C ASP A 49 -7.90 -0.76 -0.63
N LEU A 50 -7.93 -0.48 -1.94
CA LEU A 50 -7.22 0.63 -2.55
C LEU A 50 -7.76 1.98 -2.07
N ARG A 51 -9.07 2.09 -1.86
CA ARG A 51 -9.72 3.27 -1.28
C ARG A 51 -9.29 3.49 0.16
N ARG A 52 -9.25 2.43 0.97
CA ARG A 52 -8.74 2.51 2.34
C ARG A 52 -7.28 2.94 2.38
N LEU A 53 -6.47 2.44 1.45
CA LEU A 53 -5.08 2.83 1.31
C LEU A 53 -4.92 4.30 0.90
N SER A 54 -5.78 4.81 0.01
CA SER A 54 -5.71 6.21 -0.45
C SER A 54 -6.12 7.22 0.63
N GLN A 55 -7.02 6.84 1.54
CA GLN A 55 -7.54 7.71 2.59
C GLN A 55 -6.56 7.92 3.78
N GLY A 56 -5.46 7.20 3.83
CA GLY A 56 -4.51 7.33 4.93
C GLY A 56 -3.85 8.71 5.00
N ARG A 57 -3.77 9.29 6.21
CA ARG A 57 -3.35 10.69 6.41
C ARG A 57 -1.84 10.89 6.59
N SER A 58 -1.06 9.80 6.66
CA SER A 58 0.38 9.90 6.92
C SER A 58 1.18 10.33 5.68
N ALA A 59 2.39 10.85 5.88
CA ALA A 59 3.29 11.22 4.78
C ALA A 59 3.63 10.01 3.88
N THR A 60 3.70 8.81 4.44
CA THR A 60 3.88 7.56 3.69
C THR A 60 2.69 7.33 2.76
N HIS A 61 1.46 7.38 3.26
CA HIS A 61 0.26 7.18 2.44
C HIS A 61 0.19 8.16 1.28
N ARG A 62 0.41 9.47 1.54
CA ARG A 62 0.41 10.48 0.46
C ARG A 62 1.48 10.24 -0.60
N THR A 63 2.65 9.74 -0.20
CA THR A 63 3.73 9.43 -1.14
C THR A 63 3.43 8.16 -1.93
N VAL A 64 2.89 7.14 -1.27
CA VAL A 64 2.46 5.89 -1.93
C VAL A 64 1.32 6.16 -2.90
N ALA A 65 0.30 6.92 -2.50
CA ALA A 65 -0.81 7.30 -3.38
C ALA A 65 -0.30 7.99 -4.64
N ALA A 66 0.59 8.98 -4.52
CA ALA A 66 1.21 9.63 -5.68
C ALA A 66 2.01 8.66 -6.58
N VAL A 67 2.68 7.66 -6.01
CA VAL A 67 3.35 6.60 -6.79
C VAL A 67 2.32 5.75 -7.52
N LEU A 68 1.22 5.36 -6.86
CA LEU A 68 0.16 4.57 -7.49
C LEU A 68 -0.54 5.38 -8.60
N ASP A 69 -0.73 6.68 -8.42
CA ASP A 69 -1.24 7.58 -9.46
C ASP A 69 -0.32 7.59 -10.69
N ALA A 70 1.00 7.71 -10.49
CA ALA A 70 1.98 7.68 -11.57
C ALA A 70 1.97 6.32 -12.32
N LEU A 71 1.94 5.21 -11.58
CA LEU A 71 1.88 3.87 -12.19
C LEU A 71 0.55 3.61 -12.92
N ALA A 72 -0.56 4.12 -12.39
CA ALA A 72 -1.88 3.92 -12.99
C ALA A 72 -2.13 4.80 -14.22
N ALA A 73 -1.44 5.95 -14.32
CA ALA A 73 -1.48 6.83 -15.48
C ALA A 73 -0.86 6.17 -16.72
N GLU A 74 0.20 5.37 -16.52
CA GLU A 74 0.90 4.64 -17.58
C GLU A 74 1.04 3.15 -17.20
N PRO A 75 -0.07 2.38 -17.28
CA PRO A 75 -0.04 0.97 -16.92
C PRO A 75 0.95 0.20 -17.82
N GLU A 76 1.53 -0.87 -17.28
CA GLU A 76 2.54 -1.73 -17.90
C GLU A 76 3.91 -1.08 -18.10
N ARG A 77 4.03 0.25 -18.02
CA ARG A 77 5.33 0.94 -18.08
C ARG A 77 6.18 0.63 -16.84
N LEU A 78 7.47 0.36 -17.08
CA LEU A 78 8.46 0.16 -16.03
C LEU A 78 9.03 1.50 -15.55
N PHE A 79 8.78 1.85 -14.29
CA PHE A 79 9.33 3.05 -13.65
C PHE A 79 10.48 2.70 -12.71
N THR A 80 11.62 3.35 -12.87
CA THR A 80 12.69 3.35 -11.86
C THR A 80 12.33 4.26 -10.68
N VAL A 81 13.14 4.23 -9.60
CA VAL A 81 13.00 5.23 -8.52
C VAL A 81 13.26 6.65 -9.01
N ALA A 82 14.11 6.82 -10.03
CA ALA A 82 14.35 8.12 -10.63
C ALA A 82 13.11 8.61 -11.39
N ASP A 83 12.52 7.76 -12.22
CA ASP A 83 11.30 8.08 -12.97
C ASP A 83 10.14 8.43 -12.02
N LEU A 84 9.97 7.67 -10.94
CA LEU A 84 8.95 7.98 -9.92
C LEU A 84 9.21 9.29 -9.18
N ALA A 85 10.47 9.63 -8.94
CA ALA A 85 10.84 10.90 -8.31
C ALA A 85 10.46 12.08 -9.21
N GLU A 86 10.71 11.94 -10.51
CA GLU A 86 10.32 12.93 -11.52
C GLU A 86 8.80 13.02 -11.66
N ALA A 87 8.12 11.90 -11.90
CA ALA A 87 6.66 11.85 -12.10
C ALA A 87 5.86 12.37 -10.89
N THR A 88 6.37 12.17 -9.67
CA THR A 88 5.69 12.63 -8.45
C THR A 88 6.19 13.98 -7.93
N GLY A 89 7.25 14.55 -8.52
CA GLY A 89 7.91 15.75 -8.02
C GLY A 89 8.53 15.59 -6.61
N ARG A 90 8.88 14.37 -6.21
CA ARG A 90 9.36 14.05 -4.85
C ARG A 90 10.80 13.56 -4.86
N PRO A 91 11.62 13.89 -3.83
CA PRO A 91 12.99 13.39 -3.76
C PRO A 91 13.06 11.86 -3.71
N ARG A 92 14.04 11.25 -4.41
CA ARG A 92 14.27 9.79 -4.44
C ARG A 92 14.29 9.15 -3.03
N LYS A 93 14.94 9.81 -2.06
CA LYS A 93 15.00 9.36 -0.65
C LYS A 93 13.60 9.23 -0.02
N LYS A 94 12.66 10.12 -0.36
CA LYS A 94 11.27 10.08 0.13
C LYS A 94 10.50 8.93 -0.49
N ILE A 95 10.70 8.64 -1.78
CA ILE A 95 10.12 7.48 -2.45
C ILE A 95 10.61 6.19 -1.80
N ILE A 96 11.93 6.01 -1.65
CA ILE A 96 12.52 4.82 -1.00
C ILE A 96 11.98 4.64 0.42
N GLY A 97 11.97 5.71 1.21
CA GLY A 97 11.43 5.69 2.57
C GLY A 97 9.94 5.33 2.62
N ALA A 98 9.14 5.84 1.68
CA ALA A 98 7.73 5.51 1.57
C ALA A 98 7.50 4.05 1.19
N MET A 99 8.28 3.47 0.28
CA MET A 99 8.19 2.05 -0.07
C MET A 99 8.57 1.12 1.11
N ALA A 100 9.60 1.50 1.87
CA ALA A 100 9.93 0.80 3.11
C ALA A 100 8.81 0.92 4.16
N GLY A 101 8.20 2.10 4.28
CA GLY A 101 7.03 2.34 5.13
C GLY A 101 5.80 1.54 4.68
N LEU A 102 5.55 1.45 3.38
CA LEU A 102 4.46 0.69 2.78
C LEU A 102 4.55 -0.78 3.15
N THR A 103 5.74 -1.38 3.03
CA THR A 103 5.95 -2.78 3.45
C THR A 103 5.48 -3.02 4.89
N ARG A 104 5.81 -2.11 5.82
CA ARG A 104 5.40 -2.22 7.23
C ARG A 104 3.90 -2.05 7.39
N LEU A 105 3.33 -1.09 6.67
CA LEU A 105 1.90 -0.79 6.68
C LEU A 105 1.07 -1.96 6.18
N LEU A 106 1.47 -2.56 5.06
CA LEU A 106 0.79 -3.71 4.48
C LEU A 106 0.83 -4.88 5.45
N LYS A 107 1.98 -5.19 6.06
CA LYS A 107 2.09 -6.25 7.07
C LYS A 107 1.22 -6.02 8.30
N ALA A 108 0.98 -4.77 8.69
CA ALA A 108 0.24 -4.44 9.90
C ALA A 108 -1.28 -4.42 9.70
N HIS A 109 -1.74 -4.04 8.51
CA HIS A 109 -3.15 -3.70 8.27
C HIS A 109 -3.79 -4.43 7.08
N TYR A 110 -3.01 -5.19 6.32
CA TYR A 110 -3.46 -5.91 5.13
C TYR A 110 -2.88 -7.34 5.13
N ASP A 111 -3.45 -8.23 4.33
CA ASP A 111 -2.85 -9.54 4.10
C ASP A 111 -1.67 -9.45 3.12
N TYR A 112 -0.53 -8.97 3.63
CA TYR A 112 0.70 -8.87 2.83
C TYR A 112 1.22 -10.23 2.36
N ALA A 113 0.97 -11.30 3.12
CA ALA A 113 1.45 -12.64 2.78
C ALA A 113 0.68 -13.23 1.59
N GLY A 114 -0.64 -13.00 1.52
CA GLY A 114 -1.47 -13.46 0.42
C GLY A 114 -1.52 -12.53 -0.79
N ARG A 115 -1.43 -11.20 -0.59
CA ARG A 115 -1.67 -10.19 -1.67
C ARG A 115 -0.46 -9.41 -2.13
N GLY A 116 0.62 -9.35 -1.33
CA GLY A 116 1.79 -8.55 -1.66
C GLY A 116 1.49 -7.05 -1.83
N PHE A 117 2.10 -6.41 -2.83
CA PHE A 117 1.94 -4.99 -3.14
C PHE A 117 0.82 -4.74 -4.16
N PRO A 118 0.20 -3.55 -4.16
CA PRO A 118 -0.77 -3.15 -5.20
C PRO A 118 -0.13 -2.87 -6.57
N PHE A 119 1.15 -3.19 -6.75
CA PHE A 119 1.95 -3.04 -7.96
C PHE A 119 3.07 -4.10 -7.94
N ASP A 120 3.74 -4.30 -9.06
CA ASP A 120 4.84 -5.24 -9.18
C ASP A 120 6.20 -4.55 -9.03
N ARG A 121 7.18 -5.33 -8.56
CA ARG A 121 8.58 -4.92 -8.48
C ARG A 121 9.39 -5.86 -9.36
N MET A 122 9.96 -5.33 -10.44
CA MET A 122 10.71 -6.10 -11.42
C MET A 122 12.21 -5.76 -11.37
N PRO A 123 13.09 -6.76 -11.51
CA PRO A 123 14.51 -6.50 -11.64
C PRO A 123 14.81 -5.91 -13.02
N GLY A 124 15.32 -4.68 -13.04
CA GLY A 124 15.85 -4.04 -14.24
C GLY A 124 14.82 -3.71 -15.32
N ARG A 125 15.27 -2.88 -16.26
CA ARG A 125 14.77 -2.79 -17.64
C ARG A 125 15.98 -2.75 -18.57
N PRO A 126 15.86 -2.97 -19.90
CA PRO A 126 17.00 -2.96 -20.81
C PRO A 126 17.91 -1.74 -20.66
N GLU A 127 17.34 -0.56 -20.40
CA GLU A 127 18.05 0.72 -20.24
C GLU A 127 18.63 0.92 -18.84
N ALA A 128 18.16 0.15 -17.84
CA ALA A 128 18.58 0.24 -16.44
C ALA A 128 18.59 -1.16 -15.79
N PRO A 129 19.47 -2.07 -16.21
CA PRO A 129 19.38 -3.50 -15.88
C PRO A 129 19.67 -3.82 -14.40
N ARG A 130 20.31 -2.88 -13.69
CA ARG A 130 20.65 -3.01 -12.26
C ARG A 130 19.67 -2.29 -11.34
N GLU A 131 18.72 -1.54 -11.89
CA GLU A 131 17.76 -0.79 -11.10
C GLU A 131 16.49 -1.60 -10.84
N LEU A 132 15.87 -1.38 -9.69
CA LEU A 132 14.56 -1.97 -9.45
C LEU A 132 13.48 -1.11 -10.11
N CYS A 133 12.67 -1.75 -10.94
CA CYS A 133 11.54 -1.13 -11.61
C CYS A 133 10.22 -1.45 -10.91
N TYR A 134 9.26 -0.55 -11.06
CA TYR A 134 7.90 -0.66 -10.54
C TYR A 134 6.91 -0.55 -11.70
N THR A 135 5.88 -1.38 -11.70
CA THR A 135 4.84 -1.37 -12.74
C THR A 135 3.51 -1.80 -12.17
N MET A 136 2.43 -1.45 -12.86
CA MET A 136 1.08 -1.81 -12.51
C MET A 136 0.36 -2.25 -13.79
N ASP A 137 -0.28 -3.42 -13.76
CA ASP A 137 -1.09 -3.85 -14.90
C ASP A 137 -2.36 -2.98 -15.06
N ARG A 138 -3.03 -3.13 -16.20
CA ARG A 138 -4.23 -2.36 -16.53
C ARG A 138 -5.39 -2.59 -15.56
N VAL A 139 -5.53 -3.80 -15.01
CA VAL A 139 -6.63 -4.16 -14.12
C VAL A 139 -6.46 -3.44 -12.77
N ARG A 140 -5.27 -3.53 -12.16
CA ARG A 140 -4.93 -2.80 -10.94
C ARG A 140 -4.96 -1.29 -11.15
N ALA A 141 -4.51 -0.80 -12.30
CA ALA A 141 -4.59 0.63 -12.64
C ALA A 141 -6.04 1.12 -12.76
N ALA A 142 -6.93 0.32 -13.34
CA ALA A 142 -8.36 0.64 -13.42
C ALA A 142 -9.00 0.67 -12.04
N ARG A 143 -8.75 -0.36 -11.20
CA ARG A 143 -9.26 -0.42 -9.83
C ARG A 143 -8.73 0.72 -8.96
N TRP A 144 -7.47 1.10 -9.13
CA TRP A 144 -6.89 2.27 -8.43
C TRP A 144 -7.62 3.55 -8.84
N ARG A 145 -7.83 3.77 -10.14
CA ARG A 145 -8.59 4.92 -10.62
C ARG A 145 -10.02 4.92 -10.08
N GLU A 146 -10.70 3.79 -10.08
CA GLU A 146 -12.04 3.65 -9.49
C GLU A 146 -12.05 3.97 -7.99
N ALA A 147 -11.02 3.55 -7.25
CA ALA A 147 -10.88 3.86 -5.82
C ALA A 147 -10.71 5.37 -5.56
N GLN A 148 -10.11 6.11 -6.50
CA GLN A 148 -9.95 7.58 -6.44
C GLN A 148 -11.21 8.33 -6.86
N HIS A 149 -12.02 7.79 -7.76
CA HIS A 149 -13.27 8.40 -8.18
C HIS A 149 -14.31 8.19 -7.08
N ARG A 150 -14.50 9.24 -6.27
CA ARG A 150 -15.66 9.35 -5.38
C ARG A 150 -16.91 9.34 -6.27
N GLY A 151 -17.66 8.24 -6.30
CA GLY A 151 -19.01 8.28 -6.83
C GLY A 151 -19.80 9.37 -6.08
N PRO A 152 -20.43 10.34 -6.75
CA PRO A 152 -21.30 11.30 -6.09
C PRO A 152 -22.60 10.58 -5.72
N GLU A 153 -22.63 9.87 -4.60
CA GLU A 153 -23.88 9.31 -4.07
C GLU A 153 -24.46 10.19 -2.96
N THR A 154 -25.63 10.75 -3.30
CA THR A 154 -26.69 11.32 -2.46
C THR A 154 -26.53 12.74 -1.90
N ALA A 155 -26.56 13.72 -2.79
CA ALA A 155 -27.21 15.00 -2.50
C ALA A 155 -28.25 15.26 -3.60
N GLY A 156 -29.54 15.21 -3.25
CA GLY A 156 -30.61 15.72 -4.13
C GLY A 156 -31.70 14.73 -4.54
N LYS A 157 -32.43 14.19 -3.56
CA LYS A 157 -33.90 14.09 -3.68
C LYS A 157 -34.53 14.76 -2.47
N VAL A 158 -34.46 16.08 -2.44
CA VAL A 158 -35.50 16.85 -1.77
C VAL A 158 -36.69 16.80 -2.72
N GLY A 159 -37.66 15.93 -2.41
CA GLY A 159 -38.95 15.94 -3.07
C GLY A 159 -39.60 17.28 -2.79
N ALA A 160 -39.46 18.21 -3.73
CA ALA A 160 -40.35 19.36 -3.83
C ALA A 160 -41.71 18.82 -4.26
N GLN A 161 -42.62 18.75 -3.30
CA GLN A 161 -44.05 18.76 -3.55
C GLN A 161 -44.41 20.16 -4.08
N PRO A 162 -45.21 20.24 -5.16
CA PRO A 162 -46.27 21.24 -5.11
C PRO A 162 -47.62 20.70 -5.61
N ASP A 163 -48.63 21.07 -4.83
CA ASP A 163 -50.00 21.48 -5.16
C ASP A 163 -50.81 20.71 -6.21
N LEU A 164 -51.86 20.06 -5.69
CA LEU A 164 -53.23 20.11 -6.22
C LEU A 164 -54.23 20.11 -5.05
#